data_AF-A0A136PZK3-F1
#
_entry.id   AF-A0A136PZK3-F1
#
_cell.length_a   1.000
_cell.length_b   1.000
_cell.length_c   1.000
_cell.angle_alpha   90.00
_cell.angle_beta   90.00
_cell.angle_gamma   90.00
#
_symmetry.space_group_name_H-M   'P 1'
#
loop_
_entity.id
_entity.type
_entity.pdbx_description
1 polymer ?
#
loop_
_entity_poly.entity_id
_entity_poly.type
_entity_poly.pdbx_seq_one_letter_code
_entity_poly.pdbx_strand_id
1 'polypeptide(L)'
;MALAHYDREIDEVTERFLADARRSTWDPKATARAALHKIKPSDDLLELTWNLSSGSVYAEQLGLEAASVIVTESPDAAAKLIGATAVADEGRHSAVFAYYAEAVGGVVADPPEPIENLSRGLLAMEHPAARALAHMLLEGFASDEFLWFVRGLRSTGLGDIYRLVRRDESRHVGLGMHYLTRGAGLRLLATMPAEDLLHSEEFVVRYSDLGSIESLVRRLNPTVRPGSVSAWMRRRHQKRMSIIFAARHDAPELHRYRRDNPVWAVH
;
A
#
# COMPACT_ATOMS: atom_id res chain seq x y z
N MET A 1 -19.10 -18.53 -11.34
CA MET A 1 -18.67 -17.18 -11.76
C MET A 1 -19.57 -16.71 -12.88
N ALA A 2 -20.46 -15.74 -12.62
CA ALA A 2 -21.18 -15.08 -13.71
C ALA A 2 -20.19 -14.10 -14.36
N LEU A 3 -20.03 -14.15 -15.67
CA LEU A 3 -19.21 -13.17 -16.39
C LEU A 3 -19.91 -11.81 -16.27
N ALA A 4 -19.26 -10.84 -15.62
CA ALA A 4 -19.82 -9.50 -15.40
C ALA A 4 -20.10 -8.77 -16.72
N HIS A 5 -21.12 -7.90 -16.73
CA HIS A 5 -21.39 -6.98 -17.84
C HIS A 5 -20.18 -6.04 -18.04
N TYR A 6 -19.55 -6.16 -19.21
CA TYR A 6 -18.29 -5.50 -19.53
C TYR A 6 -18.51 -4.01 -19.85
N ASP A 7 -18.15 -3.13 -18.90
CA ASP A 7 -18.00 -1.69 -19.16
C ASP A 7 -16.64 -1.46 -19.85
N ARG A 8 -16.68 -0.85 -21.04
CA ARG A 8 -15.54 -0.76 -21.98
C ARG A 8 -14.68 0.48 -21.77
N GLU A 9 -15.17 1.47 -21.04
CA GLU A 9 -14.54 2.78 -21.02
C GLU A 9 -13.37 2.83 -20.03
N ILE A 10 -12.19 3.16 -20.55
CA ILE A 10 -11.01 3.55 -19.77
C ILE A 10 -10.82 5.03 -20.03
N ASP A 11 -10.90 5.85 -18.99
CA ASP A 11 -10.73 7.29 -19.15
C ASP A 11 -9.24 7.67 -19.35
N GLU A 12 -8.99 8.84 -19.94
CA GLU A 12 -7.64 9.29 -20.25
C GLU A 12 -6.71 9.41 -19.03
N VAL A 13 -7.23 9.70 -17.83
CA VAL A 13 -6.41 9.78 -16.62
C VAL A 13 -5.89 8.38 -16.30
N THR A 14 -6.79 7.38 -16.30
CA THR A 14 -6.45 5.98 -16.11
C THR A 14 -5.43 5.52 -17.17
N GLU A 15 -5.66 5.83 -18.44
CA GLU A 15 -4.71 5.48 -19.52
C GLU A 15 -3.32 6.08 -19.31
N ARG A 16 -3.22 7.34 -18.86
CA ARG A 16 -1.94 8.00 -18.60
C ARG A 16 -1.16 7.30 -17.47
N PHE A 17 -1.84 6.93 -16.38
CA PHE A 17 -1.22 6.19 -15.28
C PHE A 17 -0.76 4.78 -15.72
N LEU A 18 -1.59 4.06 -16.48
CA LEU A 18 -1.21 2.74 -17.01
C LEU A 18 -0.02 2.83 -17.99
N ALA A 19 0.03 3.90 -18.80
CA ALA A 19 1.15 4.15 -19.69
C ALA A 19 2.42 4.53 -18.93
N ASP A 20 2.29 5.27 -17.83
CA ASP A 20 3.40 5.55 -16.91
C ASP A 20 3.96 4.26 -16.28
N ALA A 21 3.10 3.34 -15.84
CA ALA A 21 3.49 2.02 -15.34
C ALA A 21 4.38 1.25 -16.31
N ARG A 22 3.95 1.17 -17.57
CA ARG A 22 4.71 0.49 -18.63
C ARG A 22 6.05 1.17 -18.93
N ARG A 23 6.13 2.49 -18.86
CA ARG A 23 7.38 3.24 -19.14
C ARG A 23 8.35 3.24 -17.97
N SER A 24 7.85 3.08 -16.76
CA SER A 24 8.62 3.23 -15.53
C SER A 24 9.09 1.88 -14.94
N THR A 25 8.82 0.77 -15.63
CA THR A 25 9.24 -0.58 -15.23
C THR A 25 10.76 -0.67 -15.02
N TRP A 26 11.17 -1.50 -14.06
CA TRP A 26 12.56 -1.73 -13.69
C TRP A 26 12.80 -3.21 -13.38
N ASP A 27 14.05 -3.65 -13.56
CA ASP A 27 14.45 -5.05 -13.30
C ASP A 27 14.79 -5.25 -11.82
N PRO A 28 14.09 -6.13 -11.09
CA PRO A 28 14.28 -6.26 -9.65
C PRO A 28 15.67 -6.78 -9.26
N LYS A 29 16.25 -7.68 -10.06
CA LYS A 29 17.56 -8.27 -9.76
C LYS A 29 18.69 -7.26 -9.96
N ALA A 30 18.64 -6.49 -11.05
CA ALA A 30 19.59 -5.44 -11.36
C ALA A 30 19.49 -4.30 -10.35
N THR A 31 18.28 -3.91 -9.96
CA THR A 31 18.04 -2.91 -8.91
C THR A 31 18.62 -3.36 -7.57
N ALA A 32 18.34 -4.58 -7.12
CA ALA A 32 18.90 -5.11 -5.88
C ALA A 32 20.43 -5.14 -5.93
N ARG A 33 21.01 -5.63 -7.04
CA ARG A 33 22.46 -5.63 -7.24
C ARG A 33 23.05 -4.22 -7.16
N ALA A 34 22.42 -3.22 -7.79
CA ALA A 34 22.88 -1.84 -7.73
C ALA A 34 22.82 -1.28 -6.30
N ALA A 35 21.76 -1.56 -5.55
CA ALA A 35 21.63 -1.16 -4.14
C ALA A 35 22.74 -1.77 -3.27
N LEU A 36 23.04 -3.06 -3.45
CA LEU A 36 24.05 -3.79 -2.68
C LEU A 36 25.47 -3.23 -2.86
N HIS A 37 25.77 -2.45 -3.90
CA HIS A 37 27.09 -1.80 -4.02
C HIS A 37 27.33 -0.72 -2.94
N LYS A 38 26.27 -0.25 -2.27
CA LYS A 38 26.37 0.78 -1.22
C LYS A 38 26.58 0.18 0.17
N ILE A 39 26.18 -1.07 0.37
CA ILE A 39 26.26 -1.73 1.66
C ILE A 39 27.71 -2.11 1.98
N LYS A 40 28.10 -1.99 3.24
CA LYS A 40 29.41 -2.45 3.73
C LYS A 40 29.20 -3.60 4.72
N PRO A 41 30.06 -4.62 4.74
CA PRO A 41 29.95 -5.73 5.70
C PRO A 41 30.01 -5.30 7.18
N SER A 42 30.50 -4.09 7.46
CA SER A 42 30.59 -3.51 8.81
C SER A 42 29.52 -2.45 9.08
N ASP A 43 28.44 -2.41 8.30
CA ASP A 43 27.36 -1.43 8.51
C ASP A 43 26.51 -1.85 9.72
N ASP A 44 26.38 -0.96 10.70
CA ASP A 44 25.59 -1.22 11.93
C ASP A 44 24.09 -1.41 11.64
N LEU A 45 23.64 -1.11 10.41
CA LEU A 45 22.26 -1.29 9.97
C LEU A 45 22.01 -2.62 9.23
N LEU A 46 23.00 -3.51 9.08
CA LEU A 46 22.83 -4.75 8.31
C LEU A 46 21.62 -5.56 8.76
N GLU A 47 21.55 -5.90 10.06
CA GLU A 47 20.44 -6.65 10.65
C GLU A 47 19.10 -5.94 10.43
N LEU A 48 19.06 -4.61 10.62
CA LEU A 48 17.85 -3.83 10.39
C LEU A 48 17.41 -3.90 8.92
N THR A 49 18.33 -3.73 7.97
CA THR A 49 18.00 -3.76 6.54
C THR A 49 17.58 -5.14 6.07
N TRP A 50 18.15 -6.19 6.64
CA TRP A 50 17.72 -7.57 6.41
C TRP A 50 16.30 -7.81 6.92
N ASN A 51 16.00 -7.41 8.15
CA ASN A 51 14.66 -7.54 8.73
C ASN A 51 13.62 -6.73 7.96
N LEU A 52 13.94 -5.49 7.58
CA LEU A 52 13.03 -4.64 6.79
C LEU A 52 12.79 -5.22 5.40
N SER A 53 13.84 -5.67 4.72
CA SER A 53 13.67 -6.28 3.39
C SER A 53 12.87 -7.57 3.48
N SER A 54 13.15 -8.43 4.47
CA SER A 54 12.40 -9.67 4.66
C SER A 54 10.92 -9.41 4.96
N GLY A 55 10.62 -8.46 5.86
CA GLY A 55 9.24 -8.03 6.12
C GLY A 55 8.55 -7.46 4.88
N SER A 56 9.26 -6.64 4.10
CA SER A 56 8.74 -6.11 2.84
C SER A 56 8.40 -7.23 1.85
N VAL A 57 9.18 -8.30 1.71
CA VAL A 57 8.84 -9.43 0.81
C VAL A 57 7.40 -9.89 1.01
N TYR A 58 6.97 -10.08 2.25
CA TYR A 58 5.63 -10.56 2.58
C TYR A 58 4.56 -9.48 2.50
N ALA A 59 4.89 -8.23 2.83
CA ALA A 59 3.98 -7.10 2.64
C ALA A 59 3.61 -6.94 1.15
N GLU A 60 4.60 -7.01 0.25
CA GLU A 60 4.38 -6.93 -1.19
C GLU A 60 3.64 -8.19 -1.72
N GLN A 61 3.87 -9.38 -1.16
CA GLN A 61 3.08 -10.58 -1.51
C GLN A 61 1.60 -10.43 -1.15
N LEU A 62 1.31 -9.78 -0.02
CA LEU A 62 -0.05 -9.47 0.39
C LEU A 62 -0.71 -8.45 -0.56
N GLY A 63 0.02 -7.41 -0.96
CA GLY A 63 -0.42 -6.49 -2.02
C GLY A 63 -0.75 -7.23 -3.31
N LEU A 64 0.12 -8.18 -3.71
CA LEU A 64 -0.07 -9.00 -4.92
C LEU A 64 -1.34 -9.85 -4.83
N GLU A 65 -1.58 -10.49 -3.69
CA GLU A 65 -2.77 -11.31 -3.46
C GLU A 65 -4.05 -10.47 -3.54
N ALA A 66 -4.07 -9.33 -2.86
CA ALA A 66 -5.19 -8.39 -2.86
C ALA A 66 -5.49 -7.88 -4.27
N ALA A 67 -4.47 -7.44 -5.00
CA ALA A 67 -4.59 -6.97 -6.37
C ALA A 67 -5.10 -8.08 -7.30
N SER A 68 -4.69 -9.33 -7.10
CA SER A 68 -5.17 -10.48 -7.88
C SER A 68 -6.66 -10.76 -7.66
N VAL A 69 -7.14 -10.66 -6.41
CA VAL A 69 -8.57 -10.75 -6.10
C VAL A 69 -9.34 -9.61 -6.77
N ILE A 70 -8.84 -8.37 -6.68
CA ILE A 70 -9.45 -7.23 -7.36
C ILE A 70 -9.59 -7.49 -8.87
N VAL A 71 -8.57 -8.00 -9.55
CA VAL A 71 -8.64 -8.32 -10.99
C VAL A 71 -9.76 -9.32 -11.30
N THR A 72 -9.88 -10.35 -10.49
CA THR A 72 -10.83 -11.45 -10.76
C THR A 72 -12.27 -11.09 -10.45
N GLU A 73 -12.50 -10.24 -9.46
CA GLU A 73 -13.85 -9.84 -9.02
C GLU A 73 -14.36 -8.55 -9.66
N SER A 74 -13.46 -7.74 -10.24
CA SER A 74 -13.84 -6.44 -10.80
C SER A 74 -14.81 -6.55 -11.98
N PRO A 75 -15.85 -5.70 -12.06
CA PRO A 75 -16.85 -5.78 -13.10
C PRO A 75 -16.41 -5.13 -14.42
N ASP A 76 -15.46 -4.20 -14.40
CA ASP A 76 -15.08 -3.37 -15.57
C ASP A 76 -13.60 -3.50 -15.97
N ALA A 77 -13.28 -3.04 -17.17
CA ALA A 77 -11.95 -3.12 -17.75
C ALA A 77 -10.91 -2.23 -17.00
N ALA A 78 -11.32 -1.06 -16.52
CA ALA A 78 -10.41 -0.14 -15.86
C ALA A 78 -9.87 -0.74 -14.57
N ALA A 79 -10.76 -1.26 -13.72
CA ALA A 79 -10.37 -1.93 -12.48
C ALA A 79 -9.49 -3.16 -12.71
N LYS A 80 -9.78 -3.96 -13.75
CA LYS A 80 -8.94 -5.11 -14.13
C LYS A 80 -7.54 -4.69 -14.56
N LEU A 81 -7.42 -3.64 -15.34
CA LEU A 81 -6.11 -3.14 -15.79
C LEU A 81 -5.33 -2.46 -14.66
N ILE A 82 -6.02 -1.74 -13.77
CA ILE A 82 -5.42 -1.18 -12.55
C ILE A 82 -4.89 -2.31 -11.67
N GLY A 83 -5.73 -3.31 -11.35
CA GLY A 83 -5.33 -4.45 -10.54
C GLY A 83 -4.21 -5.27 -11.20
N ALA A 84 -4.27 -5.52 -12.50
CA ALA A 84 -3.21 -6.26 -13.20
C ALA A 84 -1.88 -5.50 -13.23
N THR A 85 -1.94 -4.16 -13.26
CA THR A 85 -0.76 -3.31 -13.12
C THR A 85 -0.17 -3.46 -11.72
N ALA A 86 -0.99 -3.37 -10.67
CA ALA A 86 -0.55 -3.58 -9.30
C ALA A 86 0.05 -4.98 -9.11
N VAL A 87 -0.60 -6.05 -9.59
CA VAL A 87 -0.06 -7.43 -9.53
C VAL A 87 1.36 -7.52 -10.14
N ALA A 88 1.56 -6.89 -11.30
CA ALA A 88 2.88 -6.88 -11.94
C ALA A 88 3.91 -6.06 -11.16
N ASP A 89 3.49 -4.97 -10.53
CA ASP A 89 4.34 -4.11 -9.71
C ASP A 89 4.73 -4.82 -8.41
N GLU A 90 3.77 -5.37 -7.67
CA GLU A 90 4.00 -6.11 -6.42
C GLU A 90 4.88 -7.36 -6.60
N GLY A 91 4.74 -8.05 -7.74
CA GLY A 91 5.63 -9.16 -8.08
C GLY A 91 7.09 -8.71 -8.22
N ARG A 92 7.34 -7.51 -8.75
CA ARG A 92 8.67 -6.91 -8.83
C ARG A 92 9.15 -6.41 -7.48
N HIS A 93 8.25 -5.82 -6.68
CA HIS A 93 8.56 -5.31 -5.34
C HIS A 93 9.00 -6.45 -4.41
N SER A 94 8.20 -7.51 -4.31
CA SER A 94 8.53 -8.69 -3.52
C SER A 94 9.87 -9.29 -3.96
N ALA A 95 10.10 -9.41 -5.26
CA ALA A 95 11.35 -9.96 -5.80
C ALA A 95 12.59 -9.10 -5.45
N VAL A 96 12.52 -7.77 -5.55
CA VAL A 96 13.69 -6.92 -5.24
C VAL A 96 14.07 -6.96 -3.77
N PHE A 97 13.07 -7.01 -2.89
CA PHE A 97 13.31 -7.14 -1.46
C PHE A 97 13.88 -8.52 -1.12
N ALA A 98 13.41 -9.58 -1.77
CA ALA A 98 13.95 -10.93 -1.59
C ALA A 98 15.42 -10.99 -2.01
N TYR A 99 15.76 -10.50 -3.21
CA TYR A 99 17.15 -10.46 -3.68
C TYR A 99 18.07 -9.66 -2.74
N TYR A 100 17.58 -8.56 -2.17
CA TYR A 100 18.34 -7.78 -1.20
C TYR A 100 18.49 -8.56 0.13
N ALA A 101 17.39 -9.10 0.67
CA ALA A 101 17.40 -9.85 1.93
C ALA A 101 18.31 -11.08 1.89
N GLU A 102 18.24 -11.88 0.82
CA GLU A 102 19.09 -13.04 0.62
C GLU A 102 20.57 -12.67 0.51
N ALA A 103 20.89 -11.55 -0.15
CA ALA A 103 22.27 -11.09 -0.26
C ALA A 103 22.85 -10.57 1.07
N VAL A 104 22.02 -10.00 1.94
CA VAL A 104 22.44 -9.45 3.24
C VAL A 104 22.46 -10.51 4.34
N GLY A 105 21.39 -11.30 4.45
CA GLY A 105 21.19 -12.27 5.54
C GLY A 105 21.31 -13.74 5.12
N GLY A 106 21.58 -14.03 3.84
CA GLY A 106 21.67 -15.39 3.30
C GLY A 106 20.32 -16.07 3.02
N VAL A 107 19.23 -15.53 3.57
CA VAL A 107 17.86 -16.02 3.42
C VAL A 107 16.85 -14.90 3.71
N VAL A 108 15.62 -15.04 3.23
CA VAL A 108 14.49 -14.22 3.70
C VAL A 108 14.07 -14.73 5.08
N ALA A 109 14.03 -13.85 6.09
CA ALA A 109 13.55 -14.22 7.43
C ALA A 109 12.05 -14.59 7.39
N ASP A 110 11.57 -15.42 8.31
CA ASP A 110 10.15 -15.83 8.38
C ASP A 110 9.19 -14.62 8.53
N PRO A 111 7.94 -14.73 8.04
CA PRO A 111 6.98 -13.64 8.13
C PRO A 111 6.61 -13.33 9.58
N PRO A 112 6.48 -12.06 9.98
CA PRO A 112 5.94 -11.70 11.27
C PRO A 112 4.43 -12.02 11.32
N GLU A 113 3.95 -12.56 12.45
CA GLU A 113 2.54 -12.96 12.69
C GLU A 113 1.47 -11.93 12.23
N PRO A 114 1.66 -10.61 12.41
CA PRO A 114 0.70 -9.62 11.93
C PRO A 114 0.37 -9.69 10.43
N ILE A 115 1.31 -10.13 9.57
CA ILE A 115 1.10 -10.19 8.11
C ILE A 115 0.09 -11.29 7.74
N GLU A 116 0.13 -12.45 8.39
CA GLU A 116 -0.83 -13.52 8.13
C GLU A 116 -2.25 -13.13 8.53
N ASN A 117 -2.39 -12.42 9.65
CA ASN A 117 -3.67 -11.88 10.11
C ASN A 117 -4.21 -10.80 9.17
N LEU A 118 -3.33 -9.95 8.64
CA LEU A 118 -3.66 -8.97 7.62
C LEU A 118 -4.14 -9.64 6.33
N SER A 119 -3.46 -10.67 5.82
CA SER A 119 -3.89 -11.40 4.60
C SER A 119 -5.29 -11.97 4.80
N ARG A 120 -5.50 -12.74 5.87
CA ARG A 120 -6.79 -13.36 6.16
C ARG A 120 -7.92 -12.34 6.27
N GLY A 121 -7.69 -11.24 6.98
CA GLY A 121 -8.70 -10.20 7.16
C GLY A 121 -9.03 -9.47 5.85
N LEU A 122 -8.03 -9.20 5.01
CA LEU A 122 -8.24 -8.55 3.73
C LEU A 122 -9.04 -9.44 2.76
N LEU A 123 -8.73 -10.74 2.70
CA LEU A 123 -9.43 -11.69 1.84
C LEU A 123 -10.85 -12.00 2.32
N ALA A 124 -11.08 -11.94 3.63
CA ALA A 124 -12.39 -12.21 4.25
C ALA A 124 -13.40 -11.07 4.06
N MET A 125 -12.99 -9.89 3.57
CA MET A 125 -13.91 -8.79 3.29
C MET A 125 -14.91 -9.18 2.19
N GLU A 126 -16.20 -9.20 2.54
CA GLU A 126 -17.27 -9.66 1.64
C GLU A 126 -17.49 -8.75 0.43
N HIS A 127 -17.31 -7.43 0.63
CA HIS A 127 -17.55 -6.44 -0.42
C HIS A 127 -16.29 -6.19 -1.27
N PRO A 128 -16.34 -6.35 -2.60
CA PRO A 128 -15.21 -6.00 -3.47
C PRO A 128 -14.77 -4.53 -3.33
N ALA A 129 -15.71 -3.62 -3.06
CA ALA A 129 -15.41 -2.21 -2.78
C ALA A 129 -14.62 -2.02 -1.48
N ALA A 130 -14.92 -2.82 -0.44
CA ALA A 130 -14.20 -2.80 0.83
C ALA A 130 -12.75 -3.24 0.63
N ARG A 131 -12.53 -4.34 -0.11
CA ARG A 131 -11.18 -4.80 -0.46
C ARG A 131 -10.40 -3.79 -1.27
N ALA A 132 -10.99 -3.24 -2.33
CA ALA A 132 -10.34 -2.23 -3.16
C ALA A 132 -9.98 -0.97 -2.36
N LEU A 133 -10.87 -0.55 -1.44
CA LEU A 133 -10.61 0.56 -0.53
C LEU A 133 -9.46 0.22 0.44
N ALA A 134 -9.51 -0.94 1.08
CA ALA A 134 -8.50 -1.37 2.05
C ALA A 134 -7.12 -1.51 1.41
N HIS A 135 -7.03 -2.15 0.24
CA HIS A 135 -5.82 -2.25 -0.57
C HIS A 135 -5.23 -0.86 -0.87
N MET A 136 -6.01 0.05 -1.45
CA MET A 136 -5.56 1.41 -1.75
C MET A 136 -5.08 2.17 -0.51
N LEU A 137 -5.75 2.00 0.64
CA LEU A 137 -5.36 2.67 1.88
C LEU A 137 -4.06 2.10 2.46
N LEU A 138 -3.85 0.77 2.40
CA LEU A 138 -2.60 0.09 2.78
C LEU A 138 -1.43 0.60 1.93
N GLU A 139 -1.58 0.64 0.60
CA GLU A 139 -0.54 1.21 -0.29
C GLU A 139 -0.26 2.68 0.03
N GLY A 140 -1.28 3.40 0.48
CA GLY A 140 -1.12 4.77 0.95
C GLY A 140 -0.28 4.87 2.22
N PHE A 141 -0.43 3.95 3.17
CA PHE A 141 0.44 3.89 4.35
C PHE A 141 1.86 3.45 3.98
N ALA A 142 2.01 2.44 3.13
CA ALA A 142 3.31 2.00 2.62
C ALA A 142 4.06 3.15 1.92
N SER A 143 3.41 3.88 1.01
CA SER A 143 3.99 5.04 0.33
C SER A 143 4.44 6.15 1.29
N ASP A 144 3.69 6.33 2.39
CA ASP A 144 3.98 7.33 3.41
C ASP A 144 5.13 6.88 4.33
N GLU A 145 5.21 5.60 4.67
CA GLU A 145 6.31 4.98 5.41
C GLU A 145 7.62 5.01 4.60
N PHE A 146 7.57 4.59 3.34
CA PHE A 146 8.73 4.53 2.46
C PHE A 146 9.37 5.90 2.25
N LEU A 147 8.60 7.00 2.36
CA LEU A 147 9.15 8.35 2.33
C LEU A 147 10.22 8.57 3.41
N TRP A 148 10.01 8.01 4.59
CA TRP A 148 10.95 8.09 5.71
C TRP A 148 12.14 7.15 5.51
N PHE A 149 11.87 5.93 5.03
CA PHE A 149 12.91 4.93 4.77
C PHE A 149 13.90 5.37 3.69
N VAL A 150 13.44 6.04 2.62
CA VAL A 150 14.30 6.58 1.57
C VAL A 150 15.40 7.49 2.14
N ARG A 151 15.10 8.25 3.21
CA ARG A 151 16.07 9.13 3.86
C ARG A 151 16.92 8.37 4.88
N GLY A 152 16.27 7.58 5.75
CA GLY A 152 16.91 6.88 6.85
C GLY A 152 17.87 5.76 6.42
N LEU A 153 17.62 5.15 5.25
CA LEU A 153 18.37 4.00 4.73
C LEU A 153 19.21 4.35 3.50
N ARG A 154 19.55 5.64 3.32
CA ARG A 154 20.29 6.10 2.14
C ARG A 154 21.69 5.48 2.03
N SER A 155 22.35 5.22 3.16
CA SER A 155 23.69 4.63 3.19
C SER A 155 23.72 3.15 2.80
N THR A 156 22.62 2.44 2.97
CA THR A 156 22.58 0.97 2.82
C THR A 156 22.19 0.53 1.41
N GLY A 157 21.74 1.46 0.56
CA GLY A 157 21.18 1.16 -0.76
C GLY A 157 19.72 0.71 -0.72
N LEU A 158 19.23 0.16 0.40
CA LEU A 158 17.81 -0.18 0.58
C LEU A 158 16.90 1.07 0.43
N GLY A 159 17.38 2.25 0.82
CA GLY A 159 16.67 3.51 0.57
C GLY A 159 16.48 3.84 -0.92
N ASP A 160 17.27 3.27 -1.84
CA ASP A 160 17.05 3.42 -3.28
C ASP A 160 15.98 2.47 -3.80
N ILE A 161 15.92 1.25 -3.25
CA ILE A 161 14.83 0.29 -3.53
C ILE A 161 13.50 0.90 -3.10
N TYR A 162 13.39 1.36 -1.85
CA TYR A 162 12.18 2.02 -1.35
C TYR A 162 11.78 3.24 -2.18
N ARG A 163 12.72 3.95 -2.80
CA ARG A 163 12.39 5.10 -3.66
C ARG A 163 11.64 4.66 -4.92
N LEU A 164 12.06 3.54 -5.52
CA LEU A 164 11.45 2.98 -6.72
C LEU A 164 10.07 2.39 -6.40
N VAL A 165 10.00 1.54 -5.38
CA VAL A 165 8.74 0.92 -4.91
C VAL A 165 7.73 2.01 -4.53
N ARG A 166 8.13 3.02 -3.74
CA ARG A 166 7.25 4.14 -3.38
C ARG A 166 6.67 4.90 -4.57
N ARG A 167 7.40 5.01 -5.67
CA ARG A 167 6.89 5.67 -6.89
C ARG A 167 5.74 4.85 -7.47
N ASP A 168 5.90 3.53 -7.52
CA ASP A 168 4.89 2.59 -7.97
C ASP A 168 3.68 2.63 -6.98
N GLU A 169 3.91 2.63 -5.65
CA GLU A 169 2.81 2.81 -4.67
C GLU A 169 2.06 4.13 -4.78
N SER A 170 2.77 5.22 -5.06
CA SER A 170 2.12 6.51 -5.28
C SER A 170 1.17 6.47 -6.49
N ARG A 171 1.50 5.66 -7.50
CA ARG A 171 0.62 5.40 -8.65
C ARG A 171 -0.54 4.50 -8.25
N HIS A 172 -0.33 3.44 -7.47
CA HIS A 172 -1.41 2.56 -6.98
C HIS A 172 -2.46 3.36 -6.21
N VAL A 173 -2.02 4.21 -5.28
CA VAL A 173 -2.90 5.12 -4.54
C VAL A 173 -3.63 6.08 -5.48
N GLY A 174 -2.91 6.67 -6.44
CA GLY A 174 -3.51 7.60 -7.41
C GLY A 174 -4.61 6.96 -8.26
N LEU A 175 -4.34 5.77 -8.80
CA LEU A 175 -5.29 4.98 -9.59
C LEU A 175 -6.48 4.52 -8.74
N GLY A 176 -6.23 3.98 -7.55
CA GLY A 176 -7.29 3.52 -6.65
C GLY A 176 -8.21 4.68 -6.22
N MET A 177 -7.63 5.83 -5.84
CA MET A 177 -8.41 7.03 -5.52
C MET A 177 -9.22 7.53 -6.72
N HIS A 178 -8.62 7.55 -7.92
CA HIS A 178 -9.31 7.99 -9.14
C HIS A 178 -10.50 7.09 -9.46
N TYR A 179 -10.29 5.77 -9.43
CA TYR A 179 -11.31 4.76 -9.70
C TYR A 179 -12.44 4.79 -8.66
N LEU A 180 -12.13 4.75 -7.36
CA LEU A 180 -13.13 4.69 -6.29
C LEU A 180 -13.98 5.97 -6.17
N THR A 181 -13.57 7.08 -6.80
CA THR A 181 -14.29 8.36 -6.74
C THR A 181 -15.01 8.72 -8.03
N ARG A 182 -14.96 7.86 -9.07
CA ARG A 182 -15.57 8.10 -10.38
C ARG A 182 -16.14 6.83 -11.01
N GLY A 183 -16.97 7.00 -12.03
CA GLY A 183 -17.37 5.90 -12.91
C GLY A 183 -17.88 4.65 -12.19
N ALA A 184 -17.42 3.48 -12.63
CA ALA A 184 -17.80 2.19 -12.06
C ALA A 184 -17.35 2.01 -10.61
N GLY A 185 -16.15 2.49 -10.25
CA GLY A 185 -15.63 2.37 -8.89
C GLY A 185 -16.43 3.16 -7.88
N LEU A 186 -16.88 4.38 -8.22
CA LEU A 186 -17.80 5.14 -7.36
C LEU A 186 -19.15 4.44 -7.21
N ARG A 187 -19.70 3.86 -8.29
CA ARG A 187 -20.96 3.09 -8.21
C ARG A 187 -20.81 1.91 -7.26
N LEU A 188 -19.71 1.16 -7.37
CA LEU A 188 -19.39 0.04 -6.48
C LEU A 188 -19.20 0.52 -5.02
N LEU A 189 -18.49 1.63 -4.82
CA LEU A 189 -18.28 2.19 -3.50
C LEU A 189 -19.58 2.70 -2.87
N ALA A 190 -20.50 3.26 -3.68
CA ALA A 190 -21.78 3.79 -3.21
C ALA A 190 -22.77 2.71 -2.76
N THR A 191 -22.58 1.44 -3.15
CA THR A 191 -23.39 0.33 -2.63
C THR A 191 -22.92 -0.17 -1.27
N MET A 192 -21.73 0.23 -0.82
CA MET A 192 -21.16 -0.20 0.46
C MET A 192 -21.80 0.60 1.60
N PRO A 193 -22.35 -0.05 2.65
CA PRO A 193 -22.80 0.62 3.86
C PRO A 193 -21.71 1.49 4.51
N ALA A 194 -22.14 2.53 5.24
CA ALA A 194 -21.24 3.40 6.00
C ALA A 194 -20.40 2.63 7.04
N GLU A 195 -21.02 1.65 7.67
CA GLU A 195 -20.41 0.73 8.63
C GLU A 195 -19.26 -0.06 8.00
N ASP A 196 -19.50 -0.77 6.89
CA ASP A 196 -18.47 -1.56 6.21
C ASP A 196 -17.31 -0.71 5.68
N LEU A 197 -17.60 0.51 5.24
CA LEU A 197 -16.58 1.47 4.84
C LEU A 197 -15.66 1.82 6.00
N LEU A 198 -16.22 2.11 7.19
CA LEU A 198 -15.41 2.42 8.36
C LEU A 198 -14.72 1.19 8.94
N HIS A 199 -15.35 0.00 8.88
CA HIS A 199 -14.68 -1.25 9.26
C HIS A 199 -13.45 -1.50 8.38
N SER A 200 -13.55 -1.21 7.07
CA SER A 200 -12.41 -1.27 6.16
C SER A 200 -11.32 -0.26 6.55
N GLU A 201 -11.70 0.97 6.91
CA GLU A 201 -10.75 1.98 7.39
C GLU A 201 -10.08 1.56 8.70
N GLU A 202 -10.85 1.10 9.69
CA GLU A 202 -10.36 0.65 11.00
C GLU A 202 -9.40 -0.52 10.84
N PHE A 203 -9.75 -1.50 10.01
CA PHE A 203 -8.90 -2.62 9.67
C PHE A 203 -7.51 -2.13 9.19
N VAL A 204 -7.48 -1.23 8.22
CA VAL A 204 -6.20 -0.70 7.70
C VAL A 204 -5.44 0.07 8.76
N VAL A 205 -6.12 0.91 9.55
CA VAL A 205 -5.49 1.69 10.62
C VAL A 205 -4.84 0.77 11.67
N ARG A 206 -5.53 -0.30 12.06
CA ARG A 206 -5.04 -1.28 13.03
C ARG A 206 -3.74 -1.94 12.57
N TYR A 207 -3.66 -2.34 11.31
CA TYR A 207 -2.48 -3.04 10.78
C TYR A 207 -1.36 -2.12 10.30
N SER A 208 -1.59 -0.82 10.19
CA SER A 208 -0.55 0.14 9.80
C SER A 208 0.42 0.50 10.93
N ASP A 209 0.15 0.08 12.18
CA ASP A 209 0.96 0.28 13.40
C ASP A 209 1.85 1.54 13.39
N LEU A 210 1.20 2.70 13.47
CA LEU A 210 1.91 3.99 13.42
C LEU A 210 2.90 4.19 14.58
N GLY A 211 2.77 3.43 15.66
CA GLY A 211 3.68 3.44 16.80
C GLY A 211 5.01 2.78 16.44
N SER A 212 4.96 1.58 15.87
CA SER A 212 6.14 0.88 15.36
C SER A 212 6.84 1.67 14.26
N ILE A 213 6.08 2.26 13.32
CA ILE A 213 6.65 3.12 12.27
C ILE A 213 7.36 4.34 12.89
N GLU A 214 6.74 5.05 13.82
CA GLU A 214 7.36 6.20 14.50
C GLU A 214 8.64 5.81 15.22
N SER A 215 8.63 4.69 15.96
CA SER A 215 9.80 4.16 16.66
C SER A 215 10.95 3.89 15.69
N LEU A 216 10.67 3.20 14.59
CA LEU A 216 11.64 2.86 13.57
C LEU A 216 12.20 4.10 12.86
N VAL A 217 11.34 5.04 12.46
CA VAL A 217 11.77 6.28 11.80
C VAL A 217 12.65 7.11 12.73
N ARG A 218 12.35 7.15 14.04
CA ARG A 218 13.20 7.84 15.02
C ARG A 218 14.53 7.13 15.26
N ARG A 219 14.57 5.80 15.19
CA ARG A 219 15.84 5.03 15.21
C ARG A 219 16.70 5.39 14.01
N LEU A 220 16.10 5.52 12.83
CA LEU A 220 16.80 5.89 11.59
C LEU A 220 17.16 7.39 11.52
N ASN A 221 16.40 8.24 12.19
CA ASN A 221 16.64 9.68 12.26
C ASN A 221 16.27 10.25 13.64
N PRO A 222 17.25 10.32 14.57
CA PRO A 222 17.02 10.78 15.95
C PRO A 222 16.54 12.23 16.08
N THR A 223 16.64 13.04 15.01
CA THR A 223 16.17 14.44 15.01
C THR A 223 14.66 14.57 14.86
N VAL A 224 13.96 13.49 14.48
CA VAL A 224 12.51 13.46 14.33
C VAL A 224 11.84 13.59 15.72
N ARG A 225 10.93 14.56 15.83
CA ARG A 225 10.20 14.82 17.08
C ARG A 225 9.19 13.70 17.38
N PRO A 226 9.07 13.25 18.64
CA PRO A 226 8.09 12.23 19.02
C PRO A 226 6.66 12.60 18.59
N GLY A 227 5.97 11.64 17.99
CA GLY A 227 4.60 11.73 17.50
C GLY A 227 4.43 12.51 16.19
N SER A 228 5.52 13.07 15.64
CA SER A 228 5.42 13.88 14.42
C SER A 228 5.20 13.05 13.17
N VAL A 229 5.71 11.82 13.11
CA VAL A 229 5.51 10.89 11.99
C VAL A 229 4.10 10.36 12.03
N SER A 230 3.65 9.80 13.17
CA SER A 230 2.29 9.27 13.30
C SER A 230 1.23 10.35 13.04
N ALA A 231 1.44 11.58 13.54
CA ALA A 231 0.52 12.69 13.28
C ALA A 231 0.52 13.11 11.79
N TRP A 232 1.67 13.07 11.12
CA TRP A 232 1.76 13.38 9.69
C TRP A 232 1.08 12.31 8.82
N MET A 233 1.33 11.02 9.10
CA MET A 233 0.71 9.90 8.39
C MET A 233 -0.81 9.92 8.60
N ARG A 234 -1.27 10.14 9.84
CA ARG A 234 -2.71 10.30 10.16
C ARG A 234 -3.36 11.41 9.34
N ARG A 235 -2.73 12.58 9.21
CA ARG A 235 -3.27 13.70 8.40
C ARG A 235 -3.39 13.32 6.92
N ARG A 236 -2.42 12.59 6.38
CA ARG A 236 -2.45 12.15 4.98
C ARG A 236 -3.53 11.11 4.73
N HIS A 237 -3.67 10.13 5.63
CA HIS A 237 -4.77 9.18 5.61
C HIS A 237 -6.14 9.87 5.69
N GLN A 238 -6.31 10.80 6.63
CA GLN A 238 -7.54 11.59 6.76
C GLN A 238 -7.87 12.37 5.48
N LYS A 239 -6.85 12.88 4.77
CA LYS A 239 -7.05 13.55 3.48
C LYS A 239 -7.56 12.59 2.41
N ARG A 240 -7.00 11.38 2.31
CA ARG A 240 -7.50 10.32 1.39
C ARG A 240 -8.96 10.01 1.71
N MET A 241 -9.29 9.77 2.98
CA MET A 241 -10.66 9.48 3.41
C MET A 241 -11.63 10.65 3.18
N SER A 242 -11.20 11.90 3.34
CA SER A 242 -12.07 13.05 3.03
C SER A 242 -12.47 13.11 1.56
N ILE A 243 -11.60 12.67 0.66
CA ILE A 243 -11.88 12.63 -0.77
C ILE A 243 -12.86 11.49 -1.06
N ILE A 244 -12.66 10.33 -0.42
CA ILE A 244 -13.60 9.20 -0.49
C ILE A 244 -15.00 9.60 -0.01
N PHE A 245 -15.10 10.27 1.14
CA PHE A 245 -16.39 10.69 1.70
C PHE A 245 -17.07 11.71 0.78
N ALA A 246 -16.31 12.71 0.30
CA ALA A 246 -16.85 13.75 -0.57
C ALA A 246 -17.35 13.23 -1.92
N ALA A 247 -16.87 12.07 -2.38
CA ALA A 247 -17.35 11.45 -3.62
C ALA A 247 -18.71 10.77 -3.45
N ARG A 248 -19.13 10.44 -2.22
CA ARG A 248 -20.40 9.77 -1.95
C ARG A 248 -21.53 10.75 -1.66
N HIS A 249 -22.74 10.37 -2.06
CA HIS A 249 -23.94 11.20 -1.88
C HIS A 249 -24.38 11.27 -0.40
N ASP A 250 -24.03 10.28 0.41
CA ASP A 250 -24.33 10.15 1.84
C ASP A 250 -23.20 10.69 2.74
N ALA A 251 -22.32 11.56 2.22
CA ALA A 251 -21.19 12.14 2.97
C ALA A 251 -21.55 12.68 4.37
N PRO A 252 -22.67 13.41 4.59
CA PRO A 252 -23.03 13.89 5.93
C PRO A 252 -23.29 12.76 6.94
N GLU A 253 -23.78 11.61 6.48
CA GLU A 253 -24.00 10.43 7.31
C GLU A 253 -22.68 9.74 7.63
N LEU A 254 -21.79 9.57 6.65
CA LEU A 254 -20.44 9.05 6.86
C LEU A 254 -19.65 9.88 7.89
N HIS A 255 -19.74 11.21 7.80
CA HIS A 255 -19.10 12.10 8.77
C HIS A 255 -19.68 11.97 10.18
N ARG A 256 -21.01 11.78 10.29
CA ARG A 256 -21.68 11.55 11.57
C ARG A 256 -21.25 10.21 12.16
N TYR A 257 -21.38 9.14 11.39
CA TYR A 257 -21.03 7.79 11.80
C TYR A 257 -19.55 7.69 12.21
N ARG A 258 -18.63 8.34 11.49
CA ARG A 258 -17.20 8.39 11.85
C ARG A 258 -16.90 9.17 13.12
N ARG A 259 -17.66 10.23 13.41
CA ARG A 259 -17.52 10.97 14.67
C ARG A 259 -17.98 10.13 15.85
N ASP A 260 -19.03 9.35 15.66
CA ASP A 260 -19.62 8.50 16.69
C ASP A 260 -18.81 7.19 16.84
N ASN A 261 -18.10 6.76 15.78
CA ASN A 261 -17.22 5.59 15.72
C ASN A 261 -15.80 5.98 15.26
N PRO A 262 -15.00 6.61 16.15
CA PRO A 262 -13.67 7.09 15.79
C PRO A 262 -12.68 5.95 15.51
N VAL A 263 -12.31 5.76 14.24
CA VAL A 263 -11.30 4.79 13.75
C VAL A 263 -9.89 4.92 14.35
N TRP A 264 -9.60 6.01 15.06
CA TRP A 264 -8.31 6.25 15.74
C TRP A 264 -8.43 6.19 17.27
N ALA A 265 -9.60 5.83 17.81
CA ALA A 265 -9.79 5.68 19.24
C ALA A 265 -9.32 4.29 19.68
N VAL A 266 -8.19 4.28 20.38
CA VAL A 266 -7.67 3.17 21.19
C VAL A 266 -7.30 1.91 20.41
N HIS A 267 -6.05 1.88 19.94
CA HIS A 267 -5.14 0.74 20.08
C HIS A 267 -3.76 1.29 20.47
#